data_AF-A0A9P3CP76-F1
#
_entry.id   AF-A0A9P3CP76-F1
#
_cell.length_a   1.000
_cell.length_b   1.000
_cell.length_c   1.000
_cell.angle_alpha   90.00
_cell.angle_beta   90.00
_cell.angle_gamma   90.00
#
_symmetry.space_group_name_H-M   'P 1'
#
loop_
_entity.id
_entity.type
_entity.pdbx_description
1 polymer ?
#
loop_
_entity_poly.entity_id
_entity_poly.type
_entity_poly.pdbx_seq_one_letter_code
_entity_poly.pdbx_strand_id
1 'polypeptide(L)'
;MTHHHYALKYDREGFFKTAFLEIAMSDGSPALLYAIVAFAAYHHTVGQNNDDISTFLSYYNQSIAFLQQSLQKERHSIATLLTTLQLATIEEFLGDLVNLLDHRRAAYEIFKELFTPQTILHDETSRMILIWYLRFQLFAGMIPRGETILDRQWLAASAEFHNRQLEHKPEDLGAQFESYFATSRLLATDVAILFAGKVNRTISDEKFVAGIKLLSKELAEFGYTIEKAFVDTSRFPTEDLVTMNFVLIEHMAIDLMFKYQLAISAGHPPLPELAQIAIKQARLFDTIQYSHEKVENAVLSCRTSLGTISLFLPREERYNLWCRRKYARIEQLGCIYPEIFRKRMGDAWSEDVSRWWLPNDEGYPATIRAIREFVQYRATLQIPGRHNVSNVSGISEQ
;
A
#
# COMPACT_ATOMS: atom_id res chain seq x y z
N MET A 1 -1.05 -17.74 -4.18
CA MET A 1 -0.95 -16.29 -3.93
C MET A 1 0.33 -15.75 -4.56
N THR A 2 0.39 -14.45 -4.83
CA THR A 2 1.54 -13.73 -5.42
C THR A 2 1.74 -12.42 -4.66
N HIS A 3 2.85 -11.70 -4.90
CA HIS A 3 3.09 -10.39 -4.29
C HIS A 3 1.97 -9.35 -4.55
N HIS A 4 1.20 -9.49 -5.64
CA HIS A 4 0.01 -8.67 -5.88
C HIS A 4 -1.10 -8.87 -4.85
N HIS A 5 -1.25 -10.07 -4.28
CA HIS A 5 -2.19 -10.32 -3.17
C HIS A 5 -1.78 -9.55 -1.90
N TYR A 6 -0.52 -9.11 -1.82
CA TYR A 6 0.00 -8.25 -0.78
C TYR A 6 -0.03 -6.77 -1.19
N ALA A 7 -0.68 -6.43 -2.31
CA ALA A 7 -0.66 -5.12 -2.97
C ALA A 7 0.75 -4.54 -3.19
N LEU A 8 1.75 -5.41 -3.34
CA LEU A 8 3.11 -5.04 -3.72
C LEU A 8 3.22 -5.02 -5.23
N LYS A 9 4.03 -4.11 -5.77
CA LYS A 9 4.14 -3.87 -7.22
C LYS A 9 5.24 -4.69 -7.88
N TYR A 10 6.19 -5.16 -7.09
CA TYR A 10 7.38 -5.84 -7.57
C TYR A 10 7.94 -6.77 -6.48
N ASP A 11 8.37 -7.96 -6.88
CA ASP A 11 8.98 -8.99 -6.03
C ASP A 11 10.02 -9.74 -6.86
N ARG A 12 11.19 -9.12 -7.00
CA ARG A 12 12.28 -9.59 -7.86
C ARG A 12 12.70 -11.02 -7.53
N GLU A 13 12.95 -11.28 -6.24
CA GLU A 13 13.53 -12.53 -5.75
C GLU A 13 12.46 -13.58 -5.41
N GLY A 14 11.18 -13.27 -5.66
CA GLY A 14 10.08 -14.19 -5.39
C GLY A 14 9.89 -14.50 -3.90
N PHE A 15 10.13 -13.52 -3.02
CA PHE A 15 10.11 -13.66 -1.56
C PHE A 15 8.87 -14.42 -1.06
N PHE A 16 7.68 -14.09 -1.57
CA PHE A 16 6.42 -14.69 -1.13
C PHE A 16 6.24 -16.16 -1.54
N LYS A 17 7.10 -16.67 -2.44
CA LYS A 17 7.10 -18.05 -2.91
C LYS A 17 8.25 -18.88 -2.31
N THR A 18 9.24 -18.23 -1.71
CA THR A 18 10.46 -18.87 -1.20
C THR A 18 10.67 -18.54 0.28
N ALA A 19 11.53 -17.57 0.60
CA ALA A 19 11.98 -17.23 1.94
C ALA A 19 10.82 -17.00 2.92
N PHE A 20 9.72 -16.38 2.47
CA PHE A 20 8.54 -16.17 3.30
C PHE A 20 7.93 -17.49 3.82
N LEU A 21 7.84 -18.50 2.95
CA LEU A 21 7.30 -19.82 3.31
C LEU A 21 8.31 -20.62 4.12
N GLU A 22 9.60 -20.52 3.82
CA GLU A 22 10.67 -21.17 4.60
C GLU A 22 10.69 -20.68 6.05
N ILE A 23 10.59 -19.36 6.26
CA ILE A 23 10.49 -18.77 7.60
C ILE A 23 9.22 -19.25 8.31
N ALA A 24 8.10 -19.34 7.60
CA ALA A 24 6.82 -19.79 8.17
C ALA A 24 6.83 -21.26 8.59
N MET A 25 7.54 -22.12 7.85
CA MET A 25 7.64 -23.56 8.13
C MET A 25 8.63 -23.90 9.24
N SER A 26 9.38 -22.92 9.76
CA SER A 26 10.29 -23.13 10.88
C SER A 26 9.53 -23.37 12.19
N ASP A 27 10.01 -24.28 13.05
CA ASP A 27 9.35 -24.67 14.31
C ASP A 27 9.02 -23.49 15.25
N GLY A 28 9.77 -22.39 15.14
CA GLY A 28 9.57 -21.16 15.93
C GLY A 28 8.52 -20.20 15.38
N SER A 29 7.86 -20.51 14.26
CA SER A 29 7.01 -19.58 13.50
C SER A 29 5.52 -19.97 13.36
N PRO A 30 4.88 -20.67 14.31
CA PRO A 30 3.50 -21.13 14.12
C PRO A 30 2.52 -19.98 13.89
N ALA A 31 2.74 -18.82 14.52
CA ALA A 31 1.92 -17.63 14.32
C ALA A 31 1.90 -17.19 12.85
N LEU A 32 3.06 -17.20 12.19
CA LEU A 32 3.22 -16.81 10.79
C LEU A 32 2.55 -17.83 9.87
N LEU A 33 2.79 -19.12 10.09
CA LEU A 33 2.18 -20.18 9.30
C LEU A 33 0.65 -20.07 9.32
N TYR A 34 0.06 -19.94 10.50
CA TYR A 34 -1.39 -19.78 10.64
C TYR A 34 -1.89 -18.49 9.98
N ALA A 35 -1.14 -17.39 10.04
CA ALA A 35 -1.51 -16.14 9.36
C ALA A 35 -1.57 -16.31 7.84
N ILE A 36 -0.58 -17.02 7.26
CA ILE A 36 -0.52 -17.30 5.82
C ILE A 36 -1.65 -18.22 5.40
N VAL A 37 -1.91 -19.29 6.16
CA VAL A 37 -3.01 -20.23 5.89
C VAL A 37 -4.36 -19.52 6.00
N ALA A 38 -4.55 -18.64 6.99
CA ALA A 38 -5.75 -17.82 7.09
C ALA A 38 -5.95 -16.95 5.85
N PHE A 39 -4.92 -16.26 5.38
CA PHE A 39 -5.01 -15.41 4.20
C PHE A 39 -5.25 -16.20 2.90
N ALA A 40 -4.67 -17.40 2.79
CA ALA A 40 -4.95 -18.31 1.69
C ALA A 40 -6.41 -18.81 1.72
N ALA A 41 -6.92 -19.19 2.90
CA ALA A 41 -8.32 -19.60 3.10
C ALA A 41 -9.28 -18.45 2.77
N TYR A 42 -8.95 -17.22 3.17
CA TYR A 42 -9.69 -16.01 2.82
C TYR A 42 -9.84 -15.86 1.30
N HIS A 43 -8.72 -15.89 0.57
CA HIS A 43 -8.74 -15.75 -0.89
C HIS A 43 -9.42 -16.93 -1.59
N HIS A 44 -9.33 -18.14 -1.03
CA HIS A 44 -10.05 -19.30 -1.53
C HIS A 44 -11.58 -19.11 -1.42
N THR A 45 -12.06 -18.68 -0.26
CA THR A 45 -13.48 -18.37 -0.03
C THR A 45 -13.97 -17.24 -0.95
N VAL A 46 -13.16 -16.17 -1.11
CA VAL A 46 -13.46 -15.07 -2.05
C VAL A 46 -13.57 -15.57 -3.49
N GLY A 47 -12.62 -16.39 -3.95
CA GLY A 47 -12.63 -16.94 -5.31
C GLY A 47 -13.82 -17.87 -5.59
N GLN A 48 -14.36 -18.53 -4.56
CA GLN A 48 -15.56 -19.35 -4.64
C GLN A 48 -16.86 -18.55 -4.47
N ASN A 49 -16.78 -17.27 -4.09
CA ASN A 49 -17.93 -16.44 -3.73
C ASN A 49 -18.80 -17.11 -2.64
N ASN A 50 -18.18 -17.80 -1.69
CA ASN A 50 -18.84 -18.50 -0.58
C ASN A 50 -18.99 -17.55 0.62
N ASP A 51 -20.14 -17.52 1.29
CA ASP A 51 -20.38 -16.72 2.49
C ASP A 51 -19.83 -17.35 3.77
N ASP A 52 -19.45 -18.64 3.73
CA ASP A 52 -18.79 -19.30 4.84
C ASP A 52 -17.32 -18.87 5.00
N ILE A 53 -17.09 -17.98 5.96
CA ILE A 53 -15.77 -17.49 6.35
C ILE A 53 -15.17 -18.23 7.56
N SER A 54 -15.80 -19.30 8.05
CA SER A 54 -15.42 -19.98 9.30
C SER A 54 -13.99 -20.54 9.27
N THR A 55 -13.56 -21.11 8.14
CA THR A 55 -12.21 -21.67 7.97
C THR A 55 -11.16 -20.57 8.07
N PHE A 56 -11.37 -19.43 7.39
CA PHE A 56 -10.53 -18.26 7.52
C PHE A 56 -10.42 -17.80 8.98
N LEU A 57 -11.57 -17.62 9.65
CA LEU A 57 -11.63 -17.13 11.03
C LEU A 57 -10.91 -18.08 12.01
N SER A 58 -11.03 -19.39 11.81
CA SER A 58 -10.36 -20.39 12.65
C SER A 58 -8.84 -20.19 12.63
N TYR A 59 -8.24 -20.14 11.43
CA TYR A 59 -6.79 -19.96 11.29
C TYR A 59 -6.32 -18.56 11.70
N TYR A 60 -7.11 -17.53 11.40
CA TYR A 60 -6.83 -16.16 11.81
C TYR A 60 -6.75 -16.04 13.35
N ASN A 61 -7.73 -16.61 14.05
CA ASN A 61 -7.76 -16.59 15.52
C ASN A 61 -6.59 -17.38 16.13
N GLN A 62 -6.21 -18.52 15.53
CA GLN A 62 -5.03 -19.27 15.96
C GLN A 62 -3.75 -18.46 15.79
N SER A 63 -3.59 -17.77 14.65
CA SER A 63 -2.45 -16.89 14.42
C SER A 63 -2.33 -15.80 15.48
N ILE A 64 -3.45 -15.13 15.82
CA ILE A 64 -3.46 -14.12 16.89
C ILE A 64 -3.02 -14.72 18.23
N ALA A 65 -3.54 -15.88 18.61
CA ALA A 65 -3.20 -16.52 19.88
C ALA A 65 -1.70 -16.82 19.97
N PHE A 66 -1.09 -17.35 18.90
CA PHE A 66 0.36 -17.57 18.86
C PHE A 66 1.16 -16.26 18.80
N LEU A 67 0.68 -15.24 18.09
CA LEU A 67 1.34 -13.94 18.05
C LEU A 67 1.37 -13.30 19.44
N GLN A 68 0.27 -13.35 20.19
CA GLN A 68 0.21 -12.84 21.56
C GLN A 68 1.27 -13.49 22.45
N GLN A 69 1.49 -14.79 22.34
CA GLN A 69 2.57 -15.49 23.05
C GLN A 69 3.95 -15.04 22.56
N SER A 70 4.13 -14.81 21.26
CA SER A 70 5.40 -14.32 20.71
C SER A 70 5.73 -12.90 21.15
N LEU A 71 4.72 -12.04 21.38
CA LEU A 71 4.89 -10.65 21.83
C LEU A 71 5.20 -10.54 23.33
N GLN A 72 4.99 -11.60 24.11
CA GLN A 72 5.38 -11.66 25.52
C GLN A 72 6.88 -11.93 25.73
N LYS A 73 7.61 -12.25 24.66
CA LYS A 73 9.05 -12.51 24.72
C LYS A 73 9.82 -11.19 24.79
N GLU A 74 10.95 -11.20 25.49
CA GLU A 74 11.81 -10.01 25.61
C GLU A 74 12.46 -9.56 24.30
N ARG A 75 12.66 -10.50 23.37
CA ARG A 75 13.19 -10.21 22.03
C ARG A 75 12.26 -10.74 20.96
N HIS A 76 11.91 -9.89 20.03
CA HIS A 76 11.10 -10.25 18.88
C HIS A 76 11.97 -10.82 17.76
N SER A 77 11.34 -11.55 16.85
CA SER A 77 12.02 -12.19 15.72
C SER A 77 11.49 -11.66 14.38
N ILE A 78 12.21 -11.92 13.30
CA ILE A 78 11.71 -11.68 11.93
C ILE A 78 10.35 -12.36 11.71
N ALA A 79 10.15 -13.58 12.23
CA ALA A 79 8.87 -14.27 12.13
C ALA A 79 7.73 -13.53 12.86
N THR A 80 8.02 -12.92 14.02
CA THR A 80 7.06 -12.09 14.76
C THR A 80 6.67 -10.85 13.96
N LEU A 81 7.66 -10.16 13.36
CA LEU A 81 7.42 -9.01 12.51
C LEU A 81 6.61 -9.36 11.26
N LEU A 82 6.99 -10.42 10.55
CA LEU A 82 6.27 -10.92 9.38
C LEU A 82 4.84 -11.35 9.70
N THR A 83 4.60 -11.98 10.85
CA THR A 83 3.25 -12.32 11.31
C THR A 83 2.42 -11.04 11.48
N THR A 84 3.01 -10.02 12.10
CA THR A 84 2.33 -8.74 12.34
C THR A 84 2.00 -8.02 11.02
N LEU A 85 2.91 -8.03 10.04
CA LEU A 85 2.67 -7.49 8.69
C LEU A 85 1.61 -8.29 7.91
N GLN A 86 1.60 -9.62 8.05
CA GLN A 86 0.60 -10.50 7.45
C GLN A 86 -0.80 -10.23 8.03
N LEU A 87 -0.93 -10.11 9.35
CA LEU A 87 -2.20 -9.76 10.00
C LEU A 87 -2.64 -8.34 9.61
N ALA A 88 -1.73 -7.36 9.59
CA ALA A 88 -2.03 -6.01 9.09
C ALA A 88 -2.56 -6.05 7.64
N THR A 89 -2.00 -6.91 6.78
CA THR A 89 -2.49 -7.09 5.41
C THR A 89 -3.89 -7.68 5.40
N ILE A 90 -4.18 -8.67 6.26
CA ILE A 90 -5.54 -9.20 6.43
C ILE A 90 -6.51 -8.08 6.84
N GLU A 91 -6.18 -7.30 7.88
CA GLU A 91 -7.07 -6.20 8.32
C GLU A 91 -7.34 -5.16 7.24
N GLU A 92 -6.33 -4.85 6.43
CA GLU A 92 -6.50 -3.97 5.28
C GLU A 92 -7.50 -4.55 4.26
N PHE A 93 -7.44 -5.87 4.00
CA PHE A 93 -8.34 -6.55 3.07
C PHE A 93 -9.77 -6.67 3.63
N LEU A 94 -9.92 -6.76 4.95
CA LEU A 94 -11.22 -6.69 5.61
C LEU A 94 -11.82 -5.27 5.63
N GLY A 95 -11.00 -4.24 5.34
CA GLY A 95 -11.40 -2.84 5.49
C GLY A 95 -11.48 -2.38 6.95
N ASP A 96 -10.86 -3.10 7.90
CA ASP A 96 -10.83 -2.76 9.31
C ASP A 96 -9.61 -1.86 9.61
N LEU A 97 -9.83 -0.55 9.45
CA LEU A 97 -8.78 0.44 9.65
C LEU A 97 -8.25 0.50 11.09
N VAL A 98 -9.08 0.19 12.09
CA VAL A 98 -8.67 0.29 13.50
C VAL A 98 -7.63 -0.78 13.80
N ASN A 99 -7.97 -2.04 13.53
CA ASN A 99 -7.04 -3.15 13.76
C ASN A 99 -5.79 -3.06 12.86
N LEU A 100 -5.95 -2.60 11.61
CA LEU A 100 -4.81 -2.31 10.73
C LEU A 100 -3.82 -1.33 11.38
N LEU A 101 -4.32 -0.22 11.93
CA LEU A 101 -3.47 0.81 12.53
C LEU A 101 -2.76 0.30 13.79
N ASP A 102 -3.41 -0.55 14.59
CA ASP A 102 -2.81 -1.18 15.76
C ASP A 102 -1.70 -2.17 15.39
N HIS A 103 -1.94 -3.06 14.40
CA HIS A 103 -0.89 -3.94 13.91
C HIS A 103 0.27 -3.17 13.29
N ARG A 104 0.01 -2.09 12.56
CA ARG A 104 1.06 -1.22 12.01
C ARG A 104 1.91 -0.59 13.12
N ARG A 105 1.29 -0.12 14.22
CA ARG A 105 2.01 0.42 15.38
C ARG A 105 2.87 -0.66 16.04
N ALA A 106 2.33 -1.86 16.25
CA ALA A 106 3.10 -2.98 16.80
C ALA A 106 4.28 -3.38 15.89
N ALA A 107 4.05 -3.43 14.58
CA ALA A 107 5.08 -3.71 13.59
C ALA A 107 6.20 -2.66 13.64
N TYR A 108 5.87 -1.38 13.84
CA TYR A 108 6.87 -0.32 13.96
C TYR A 108 7.83 -0.51 15.14
N GLU A 109 7.31 -0.87 16.31
CA GLU A 109 8.14 -1.07 17.50
C GLU A 109 9.09 -2.26 17.30
N ILE A 110 8.59 -3.38 16.80
CA ILE A 110 9.41 -4.55 16.45
C ILE A 110 10.43 -4.20 15.36
N PHE A 111 10.03 -3.43 14.36
CA PHE A 111 10.87 -3.03 13.25
C PHE A 111 12.10 -2.23 13.71
N LYS A 112 11.91 -1.27 14.64
CA LYS A 112 13.02 -0.50 15.23
C LYS A 112 13.88 -1.30 16.20
N GLU A 113 13.33 -2.33 16.84
CA GLU A 113 14.10 -3.25 17.67
C GLU A 113 15.08 -4.07 16.82
N LEU A 114 14.61 -4.54 15.66
CA LEU A 114 15.37 -5.45 14.80
C LEU A 114 16.35 -4.74 13.88
N PHE A 115 16.06 -3.52 13.45
CA PHE A 115 16.77 -2.89 12.34
C PHE A 115 17.15 -1.43 12.58
N THR A 116 18.18 -1.01 11.87
CA THR A 116 18.51 0.39 11.60
C THR A 116 18.36 0.66 10.10
N PRO A 117 18.34 1.94 9.64
CA PRO A 117 18.28 2.26 8.21
C PRO A 117 19.35 1.57 7.36
N GLN A 118 20.50 1.22 7.95
CA GLN A 118 21.59 0.55 7.26
C GLN A 118 21.45 -0.97 7.33
N THR A 119 21.14 -1.54 8.50
CA THR A 119 21.12 -3.01 8.66
C THR A 119 19.96 -3.66 7.91
N ILE A 120 18.83 -2.96 7.74
CA ILE A 120 17.68 -3.45 6.97
C ILE A 120 18.01 -3.72 5.49
N LEU A 121 19.09 -3.12 4.98
CA LEU A 121 19.50 -3.23 3.58
C LEU A 121 20.47 -4.38 3.32
N HIS A 122 20.98 -5.04 4.38
CA HIS A 122 22.03 -6.06 4.27
C HIS A 122 21.59 -7.31 3.50
N ASP A 123 20.33 -7.75 3.67
CA ASP A 123 19.80 -8.95 3.02
C ASP A 123 18.44 -8.70 2.34
N GLU A 124 18.09 -9.60 1.42
CA GLU A 124 16.88 -9.49 0.59
C GLU A 124 15.57 -9.57 1.39
N THR A 125 15.53 -10.41 2.42
CA THR A 125 14.33 -10.57 3.26
C THR A 125 14.05 -9.28 4.01
N SER A 126 15.07 -8.69 4.64
CA SER A 126 14.99 -7.42 5.35
C SER A 126 14.56 -6.27 4.42
N ARG A 127 15.09 -6.23 3.19
CA ARG A 127 14.66 -5.25 2.18
C ARG A 127 13.19 -5.41 1.80
N MET A 128 12.69 -6.64 1.63
CA MET A 128 11.27 -6.88 1.34
C MET A 128 10.38 -6.50 2.53
N ILE A 129 10.81 -6.75 3.77
CA ILE A 129 10.11 -6.32 4.98
C ILE A 129 9.96 -4.79 5.02
N LEU A 130 11.03 -4.04 4.69
CA LEU A 130 10.96 -2.58 4.57
C LEU A 130 9.91 -2.14 3.55
N ILE A 131 9.93 -2.73 2.35
CA ILE A 131 8.98 -2.40 1.28
C ILE A 131 7.53 -2.72 1.71
N TRP A 132 7.32 -3.87 2.34
CA TRP A 132 6.01 -4.29 2.84
C TRP A 132 5.51 -3.36 3.95
N TYR A 133 6.36 -2.97 4.89
CA TYR A 133 6.00 -2.01 5.93
C TYR A 133 5.63 -0.64 5.32
N LEU A 134 6.45 -0.12 4.40
CA LEU A 134 6.22 1.18 3.74
C LEU A 134 4.92 1.22 2.92
N ARG A 135 4.46 0.09 2.40
CA ARG A 135 3.17 -0.03 1.69
C ARG A 135 2.00 0.47 2.52
N PHE A 136 1.99 0.19 3.83
CA PHE A 136 0.94 0.67 4.75
C PHE A 136 1.03 2.18 5.01
N GLN A 137 2.21 2.79 4.88
CA GLN A 137 2.44 4.22 5.14
C GLN A 137 1.84 5.11 4.04
N LEU A 138 1.90 4.69 2.78
CA LEU A 138 1.45 5.47 1.63
C LEU A 138 -0.09 5.64 1.54
N PHE A 139 -0.87 4.79 2.24
CA PHE A 139 -2.32 4.96 2.35
C PHE A 139 -2.70 6.12 3.30
N ALA A 140 -1.87 6.40 4.31
CA ALA A 140 -2.14 7.40 5.33
C ALA A 140 -1.95 8.85 4.84
N GLY A 141 -1.10 9.10 3.85
CA GLY A 141 -0.83 10.44 3.30
C GLY A 141 -2.03 11.09 2.58
N MET A 142 -3.06 10.31 2.23
CA MET A 142 -4.35 10.82 1.71
C MET A 142 -5.35 11.19 2.82
N ILE A 143 -4.98 10.95 4.09
CA ILE A 143 -5.76 11.30 5.28
C ILE A 143 -5.06 12.52 5.91
N PRO A 144 -5.78 13.61 6.24
CA PRO A 144 -5.20 14.86 6.78
C PRO A 144 -4.40 14.74 8.11
N ARG A 145 -4.23 13.53 8.65
CA ARG A 145 -3.53 13.22 9.91
C ARG A 145 -2.62 11.99 9.80
N GLY A 146 -2.27 11.55 8.60
CA GLY A 146 -1.36 10.42 8.42
C GLY A 146 0.07 10.80 8.82
N GLU A 147 0.48 10.44 10.03
CA GLU A 147 1.89 10.53 10.43
C GLU A 147 2.73 9.59 9.54
N THR A 148 3.75 10.14 8.88
CA THR A 148 4.83 9.36 8.28
C THR A 148 5.61 8.71 9.41
N ILE A 149 5.46 7.40 9.59
CA ILE A 149 6.02 6.70 10.76
C ILE A 149 7.52 6.47 10.61
N LEU A 150 7.97 5.94 9.45
CA LEU A 150 9.41 5.88 9.19
C LEU A 150 9.88 7.24 8.72
N ASP A 151 10.95 7.71 9.35
CA ASP A 151 11.59 8.98 9.01
C ASP A 151 12.37 8.87 7.70
N ARG A 152 12.65 10.04 7.12
CA ARG A 152 13.27 10.18 5.80
C ARG A 152 14.54 9.35 5.63
N GLN A 153 15.32 9.14 6.69
CA GLN A 153 16.58 8.40 6.65
C GLN A 153 16.41 6.95 6.14
N TRP A 154 15.31 6.25 6.44
CA TRP A 154 15.08 4.89 5.93
C TRP A 154 14.91 4.89 4.41
N LEU A 155 14.14 5.86 3.90
CA LEU A 155 13.89 6.01 2.48
C LEU A 155 15.14 6.46 1.73
N ALA A 156 15.90 7.39 2.34
CA ALA A 156 17.14 7.89 1.78
C ALA A 156 18.20 6.77 1.70
N ALA A 157 18.40 6.00 2.78
CA ALA A 157 19.32 4.87 2.79
C ALA A 157 18.93 3.81 1.76
N SER A 158 17.62 3.52 1.63
CA SER A 158 17.10 2.60 0.62
C SER A 158 17.35 3.11 -0.81
N ALA A 159 17.08 4.39 -1.10
CA ALA A 159 17.34 4.96 -2.42
C ALA A 159 18.85 4.96 -2.76
N GLU A 160 19.70 5.34 -1.81
CA GLU A 160 21.16 5.31 -1.99
C GLU A 160 21.68 3.89 -2.25
N PHE A 161 21.17 2.89 -1.52
CA PHE A 161 21.53 1.50 -1.74
C PHE A 161 21.17 1.04 -3.16
N HIS A 162 19.92 1.23 -3.61
CA HIS A 162 19.49 0.75 -4.92
C HIS A 162 20.14 1.53 -6.07
N ASN A 163 20.43 2.82 -5.89
CA ASN A 163 21.20 3.59 -6.86
C ASN A 163 22.62 3.06 -7.00
N ARG A 164 23.29 2.73 -5.89
CA ARG A 164 24.59 2.06 -5.94
C ARG A 164 24.50 0.70 -6.63
N GLN A 165 23.47 -0.11 -6.36
CA GLN A 165 23.30 -1.39 -7.07
C GLN A 165 23.18 -1.20 -8.58
N LEU A 166 22.41 -0.20 -9.00
CA LEU A 166 22.25 0.15 -10.41
C LEU A 166 23.56 0.64 -11.05
N GLU A 167 24.37 1.44 -10.35
CA GLU A 167 25.69 1.87 -10.83
C GLU A 167 26.63 0.68 -11.11
N HIS A 168 26.57 -0.36 -10.27
CA HIS A 168 27.37 -1.57 -10.45
C HIS A 168 26.82 -2.50 -11.54
N LYS A 169 25.51 -2.46 -11.80
CA LYS A 169 24.81 -3.33 -12.75
C LYS A 169 23.80 -2.51 -13.60
N PRO A 170 24.27 -1.62 -14.50
CA PRO A 170 23.38 -0.69 -15.20
C PRO A 170 22.42 -1.37 -16.17
N GLU A 171 22.79 -2.53 -16.71
CA GLU A 171 21.96 -3.31 -17.64
C GLU A 171 20.97 -4.26 -16.94
N ASP A 172 21.02 -4.36 -15.62
CA ASP A 172 20.11 -5.19 -14.84
C ASP A 172 18.76 -4.48 -14.64
N LEU A 173 17.75 -4.93 -15.38
CA LEU A 173 16.39 -4.37 -15.31
C LEU A 173 15.80 -4.42 -13.90
N GLY A 174 16.12 -5.47 -13.14
CA GLY A 174 15.63 -5.56 -11.76
C GLY A 174 16.23 -4.45 -10.89
N ALA A 175 17.51 -4.12 -11.08
CA ALA A 175 18.18 -3.05 -10.33
C ALA A 175 17.62 -1.68 -10.74
N GLN A 176 17.27 -1.51 -12.01
CA GLN A 176 16.58 -0.31 -12.50
C GLN A 176 15.21 -0.16 -11.82
N PHE A 177 14.37 -1.19 -11.82
CA PHE A 177 13.05 -1.12 -11.19
C PHE A 177 13.13 -0.84 -9.69
N GLU A 178 14.03 -1.51 -8.96
CA GLU A 178 14.21 -1.26 -7.53
C GLU A 178 14.66 0.17 -7.25
N SER A 179 15.60 0.71 -8.05
CA SER A 179 16.02 2.12 -7.98
C SER A 179 14.85 3.08 -8.28
N TYR A 180 14.03 2.80 -9.29
CA TYR A 180 12.88 3.64 -9.64
C TYR A 180 11.82 3.66 -8.53
N PHE A 181 11.50 2.49 -7.95
CA PHE A 181 10.57 2.41 -6.83
C PHE A 181 11.14 3.06 -5.57
N ALA A 182 12.42 2.88 -5.26
CA ALA A 182 13.05 3.52 -4.11
C ALA A 182 13.08 5.05 -4.25
N THR A 183 13.44 5.56 -5.44
CA THR A 183 13.42 6.98 -5.77
C THR A 183 12.01 7.57 -5.64
N SER A 184 11.00 6.87 -6.16
CA SER A 184 9.58 7.29 -6.04
C SER A 184 9.15 7.43 -4.58
N ARG A 185 9.49 6.45 -3.72
CA ARG A 185 9.14 6.50 -2.29
C ARG A 185 9.85 7.64 -1.56
N LEU A 186 11.12 7.92 -1.89
CA LEU A 186 11.85 9.04 -1.31
C LEU A 186 11.23 10.38 -1.72
N LEU A 187 10.95 10.58 -3.01
CA LEU A 187 10.31 11.81 -3.51
C LEU A 187 8.92 12.02 -2.89
N ALA A 188 8.10 10.97 -2.79
CA ALA A 188 6.81 11.02 -2.10
C ALA A 188 6.96 11.46 -0.63
N THR A 189 7.98 10.95 0.06
CA THR A 189 8.29 11.29 1.45
C THR A 189 8.72 12.75 1.57
N ASP A 190 9.56 13.23 0.65
CA ASP A 190 10.06 14.60 0.69
C ASP A 190 8.96 15.62 0.39
N VAL A 191 8.05 15.31 -0.54
CA VAL A 191 6.82 16.09 -0.77
C VAL A 191 5.99 16.16 0.51
N ALA A 192 5.73 15.02 1.16
CA ALA A 192 4.93 14.97 2.38
C ALA A 192 5.56 15.78 3.52
N ILE A 193 6.87 15.64 3.75
CA ILE A 193 7.62 16.38 4.78
C ILE A 193 7.58 17.88 4.51
N LEU A 194 7.79 18.30 3.25
CA LEU A 194 7.81 19.72 2.89
C LEU A 194 6.47 20.40 3.18
N PHE A 195 5.36 19.82 2.71
CA PHE A 195 4.03 20.39 2.91
C PHE A 195 3.56 20.28 4.37
N ALA A 196 3.83 19.17 5.05
CA ALA A 196 3.55 19.05 6.49
C ALA A 196 4.33 20.10 7.29
N GLY A 197 5.60 20.34 6.95
CA GLY A 197 6.40 21.35 7.59
C GLY A 197 5.83 22.76 7.42
N LYS A 198 5.31 23.08 6.23
CA LYS A 198 4.64 24.36 5.97
C LYS A 198 3.34 24.49 6.78
N VAL A 199 2.48 23.47 6.78
CA VAL A 199 1.20 23.47 7.51
C VAL A 199 1.43 23.59 9.02
N ASN A 200 2.41 22.85 9.55
CA ASN A 200 2.75 22.82 10.97
C ASN A 200 3.68 23.97 11.39
N ARG A 201 4.07 24.86 10.47
CA ARG A 201 4.97 26.00 10.71
C ARG A 201 6.33 25.61 11.30
N THR A 202 6.85 24.44 10.93
CA THR A 202 8.17 23.96 11.39
C THR A 202 9.31 24.35 10.44
N ILE A 203 8.99 24.88 9.25
CA ILE A 203 9.95 25.43 8.28
C ILE A 203 9.58 26.88 7.94
N SER A 204 10.58 27.70 7.56
CA SER A 204 10.34 29.06 7.09
C SER A 204 9.82 29.10 5.65
N ASP A 205 9.29 30.25 5.25
CA ASP A 205 8.79 30.45 3.89
C ASP A 205 9.92 30.36 2.85
N GLU A 206 11.12 30.85 3.17
CA GLU A 206 12.30 30.72 2.30
C GLU A 206 12.70 29.25 2.11
N LYS A 207 12.69 28.46 3.20
CA LYS A 207 12.96 27.01 3.13
C LYS A 207 11.89 26.29 2.33
N PHE A 208 10.63 26.67 2.48
CA PHE A 208 9.53 26.09 1.72
C PHE A 208 9.66 26.37 0.22
N VAL A 209 9.94 27.61 -0.17
CA VAL A 209 10.16 28.00 -1.57
C VAL A 209 11.38 27.28 -2.17
N ALA A 210 12.48 27.19 -1.43
CA ALA A 210 13.66 26.45 -1.86
C ALA A 210 13.35 24.95 -2.05
N GLY A 211 12.59 24.36 -1.13
CA GLY A 211 12.13 22.97 -1.21
C GLY A 211 11.23 22.71 -2.42
N ILE A 212 10.27 23.60 -2.72
CA ILE A 212 9.43 23.52 -3.92
C ILE A 212 10.31 23.51 -5.18
N LYS A 213 11.29 24.41 -5.27
CA LYS A 213 12.18 24.50 -6.43
C LYS A 213 13.00 23.22 -6.62
N LEU A 214 13.52 22.66 -5.53
CA LEU A 214 14.28 21.41 -5.56
C LEU A 214 13.39 20.24 -6.01
N LEU A 215 12.25 20.03 -5.35
CA LEU A 215 11.36 18.90 -5.66
C LEU A 215 10.76 19.00 -7.07
N SER A 216 10.43 20.21 -7.53
CA SER A 216 9.96 20.40 -8.90
C SER A 216 11.00 19.95 -9.93
N LYS A 217 12.29 20.23 -9.66
CA LYS A 217 13.40 19.79 -10.52
C LYS A 217 13.56 18.27 -10.46
N GLU A 218 13.64 17.69 -9.26
CA GLU A 218 13.86 16.25 -9.08
C GLU A 218 12.72 15.41 -9.65
N LEU A 219 11.46 15.82 -9.45
CA LEU A 219 10.31 15.17 -10.05
C LEU A 219 10.37 15.23 -11.59
N ALA A 220 10.70 16.38 -12.17
CA ALA A 220 10.80 16.52 -13.63
C ALA A 220 11.94 15.67 -14.22
N GLU A 221 13.12 15.67 -13.60
CA GLU A 221 14.28 14.87 -14.04
C GLU A 221 14.01 13.37 -13.93
N PHE A 222 13.43 12.93 -12.82
CA PHE A 222 13.05 11.53 -12.63
C PHE A 222 11.94 11.12 -13.61
N GLY A 223 10.91 11.95 -13.79
CA GLY A 223 9.83 11.74 -14.75
C GLY A 223 10.34 11.57 -16.18
N TYR A 224 11.24 12.45 -16.62
CA TYR A 224 11.90 12.34 -17.93
C TYR A 224 12.71 11.04 -18.08
N THR A 225 13.39 10.61 -17.02
CA THR A 225 14.18 9.37 -17.02
C THR A 225 13.28 8.15 -17.22
N ILE A 226 12.22 8.01 -16.42
CA ILE A 226 11.33 6.85 -16.48
C ILE A 226 10.47 6.83 -17.75
N GLU A 227 10.07 7.98 -18.29
CA GLU A 227 9.33 8.04 -19.55
C GLU A 227 10.18 7.60 -20.75
N LYS A 228 11.52 7.72 -20.65
CA LYS A 228 12.45 7.32 -21.72
C LYS A 228 13.05 5.92 -21.56
N ALA A 229 12.93 5.30 -20.40
CA ALA A 229 13.59 4.03 -20.11
C ALA A 229 13.06 2.86 -20.96
N PHE A 230 11.76 2.80 -21.26
CA PHE A 230 11.10 1.67 -21.92
C PHE A 230 10.34 2.06 -23.20
N VAL A 231 10.89 3.01 -23.99
CA VAL A 231 10.21 3.52 -25.21
C VAL A 231 10.12 2.46 -26.32
N ASP A 232 11.20 1.71 -26.55
CA ASP A 232 11.20 0.59 -27.50
C ASP A 232 10.69 -0.68 -26.80
N THR A 233 9.36 -0.78 -26.71
CA THR A 233 8.67 -1.88 -26.00
C THR A 233 8.98 -3.26 -26.58
N SER A 234 9.45 -3.35 -27.83
CA SER A 234 9.80 -4.62 -28.48
C SER A 234 11.02 -5.32 -27.84
N ARG A 235 11.81 -4.59 -27.06
CA ARG A 235 13.02 -5.08 -26.40
C ARG A 235 12.77 -5.71 -25.04
N PHE A 236 11.55 -5.59 -24.51
CA PHE A 236 11.27 -5.97 -23.13
C PHE A 236 10.19 -7.06 -23.06
N PRO A 237 10.37 -8.06 -22.18
CA PRO A 237 9.31 -8.98 -21.80
C PRO A 237 8.04 -8.23 -21.34
N THR A 238 6.88 -8.85 -21.55
CA THR A 238 5.59 -8.26 -21.15
C THR A 238 5.51 -7.97 -19.65
N GLU A 239 6.08 -8.84 -18.81
CA GLU A 239 6.10 -8.68 -17.35
C GLU A 239 6.88 -7.41 -16.91
N ASP A 240 7.97 -7.09 -17.59
CA ASP A 240 8.77 -5.89 -17.33
C ASP A 240 8.02 -4.63 -17.76
N LEU A 241 7.30 -4.67 -18.88
CA LEU A 241 6.44 -3.56 -19.31
C LEU A 241 5.30 -3.29 -18.32
N VAL A 242 4.72 -4.34 -17.72
CA VAL A 242 3.73 -4.19 -16.64
C VAL A 242 4.37 -3.58 -15.40
N THR A 243 5.57 -4.04 -15.03
CA THR A 243 6.35 -3.47 -13.92
C THR A 243 6.62 -1.98 -14.15
N MET A 244 6.98 -1.60 -15.37
CA MET A 244 7.20 -0.21 -15.73
C MET A 244 5.91 0.63 -15.63
N ASN A 245 4.75 0.08 -15.99
CA ASN A 245 3.47 0.77 -15.82
C ASN A 245 3.19 1.08 -14.35
N PHE A 246 3.59 0.22 -13.41
CA PHE A 246 3.50 0.51 -11.98
C PHE A 246 4.38 1.70 -11.58
N VAL A 247 5.63 1.74 -12.08
CA VAL A 247 6.55 2.87 -11.84
C VAL A 247 5.96 4.18 -12.35
N LEU A 248 5.44 4.17 -13.58
CA LEU A 248 4.82 5.36 -14.20
C LEU A 248 3.59 5.84 -13.41
N ILE A 249 2.70 4.93 -13.02
CA ILE A 249 1.50 5.28 -12.23
C ILE A 249 1.89 5.91 -10.88
N GLU A 250 2.89 5.37 -10.19
CA GLU A 250 3.34 5.92 -8.90
C GLU A 250 3.93 7.31 -9.05
N HIS A 251 4.86 7.48 -10.00
CA HIS A 251 5.46 8.79 -10.26
C HIS A 251 4.40 9.84 -10.60
N MET A 252 3.46 9.50 -11.50
CA MET A 252 2.36 10.38 -11.86
C MET A 252 1.45 10.73 -10.67
N ALA A 253 1.24 9.81 -9.73
CA ALA A 253 0.45 10.09 -8.53
C ALA A 253 1.16 11.09 -7.61
N ILE A 254 2.49 10.96 -7.47
CA ILE A 254 3.31 11.87 -6.67
C ILE A 254 3.35 13.25 -7.30
N ASP A 255 3.63 13.35 -8.60
CA ASP A 255 3.65 14.61 -9.34
C ASP A 255 2.29 15.32 -9.30
N LEU A 256 1.20 14.59 -9.50
CA LEU A 256 -0.16 15.11 -9.40
C LEU A 256 -0.41 15.70 -7.99
N MET A 257 -0.12 14.94 -6.94
CA MET A 257 -0.34 15.38 -5.56
C MET A 257 0.53 16.58 -5.19
N PHE A 258 1.79 16.60 -5.62
CA PHE A 258 2.70 17.74 -5.44
C PHE A 258 2.13 19.02 -6.07
N LYS A 259 1.73 18.95 -7.35
CA LYS A 259 1.13 20.09 -8.08
C LYS A 259 -0.18 20.55 -7.45
N TYR A 260 -1.02 19.62 -7.02
CA TYR A 260 -2.26 19.93 -6.31
C TYR A 260 -1.99 20.68 -4.99
N GLN A 261 -1.11 20.15 -4.15
CA GLN A 261 -0.77 20.77 -2.86
C GLN A 261 -0.11 22.13 -3.06
N LEU A 262 0.73 22.28 -4.10
CA LEU A 262 1.33 23.55 -4.47
C LEU A 262 0.26 24.59 -4.82
N ALA A 263 -0.69 24.26 -5.69
CA ALA A 263 -1.78 25.16 -6.07
C ALA A 263 -2.62 25.60 -4.85
N ILE A 264 -3.03 24.64 -4.02
CA ILE A 264 -3.79 24.93 -2.80
C ILE A 264 -2.99 25.80 -1.82
N SER A 265 -1.69 25.53 -1.64
CA SER A 265 -0.83 26.34 -0.76
C SER A 265 -0.64 27.78 -1.22
N ALA A 266 -0.77 28.03 -2.53
CA ALA A 266 -0.74 29.36 -3.13
C ALA A 266 -2.12 30.04 -3.15
N GLY A 267 -3.18 29.39 -2.64
CA GLY A 267 -4.55 29.89 -2.71
C GLY A 267 -5.16 29.84 -4.11
N HIS A 268 -4.57 29.08 -5.02
CA HIS A 268 -5.06 28.91 -6.39
C HIS A 268 -5.97 27.68 -6.51
N PRO A 269 -6.94 27.70 -7.44
CA PRO A 269 -7.70 26.50 -7.77
C PRO A 269 -6.78 25.42 -8.36
N PRO A 270 -7.17 24.12 -8.28
CA PRO A 270 -6.44 23.04 -8.91
C PRO A 270 -6.27 23.26 -10.42
N LEU A 271 -5.07 22.96 -10.94
CA LEU A 271 -4.76 23.18 -12.35
C LEU A 271 -5.53 22.20 -13.25
N PRO A 272 -6.02 22.62 -14.44
CA PRO A 272 -6.72 21.72 -15.37
C PRO A 272 -5.87 20.52 -15.83
N GLU A 273 -4.54 20.65 -15.84
CA GLU A 273 -3.61 19.57 -16.19
C GLU A 273 -3.71 18.36 -15.24
N LEU A 274 -4.14 18.55 -13.99
CA LEU A 274 -4.28 17.45 -13.02
C LEU A 274 -5.28 16.41 -13.51
N ALA A 275 -6.35 16.84 -14.19
CA ALA A 275 -7.31 15.94 -14.80
C ALA A 275 -6.71 15.16 -15.98
N GLN A 276 -5.80 15.77 -16.75
CA GLN A 276 -5.11 15.09 -17.85
C GLN A 276 -4.16 14.02 -17.33
N ILE A 277 -3.42 14.31 -16.24
CA ILE A 277 -2.58 13.33 -15.55
C ILE A 277 -3.44 12.16 -15.05
N ALA A 278 -4.58 12.44 -14.40
CA ALA A 278 -5.50 11.41 -13.92
C ALA A 278 -6.05 10.53 -15.06
N ILE A 279 -6.38 11.11 -16.22
CA ILE A 279 -6.83 10.35 -17.41
C ILE A 279 -5.70 9.43 -17.93
N LYS A 280 -4.46 9.91 -17.99
CA LYS A 280 -3.31 9.07 -18.40
C LYS A 280 -3.06 7.95 -17.38
N GLN A 281 -3.20 8.21 -16.08
CA GLN A 281 -3.14 7.17 -15.06
C GLN A 281 -4.28 6.14 -15.19
N ALA A 282 -5.51 6.56 -15.49
CA ALA A 282 -6.64 5.66 -15.71
C ALA A 282 -6.39 4.71 -16.90
N ARG A 283 -5.80 5.21 -17.99
CA ARG A 283 -5.39 4.37 -19.15
C ARG A 283 -4.29 3.37 -18.78
N LEU A 284 -3.30 3.79 -18.00
CA LEU A 284 -2.27 2.87 -17.49
C LEU A 284 -2.87 1.81 -16.56
N PHE A 285 -3.82 2.19 -15.71
CA PHE A 285 -4.53 1.26 -14.84
C PHE A 285 -5.28 0.19 -15.67
N ASP A 286 -5.99 0.61 -16.72
CA ASP A 286 -6.63 -0.33 -17.67
C ASP A 286 -5.59 -1.23 -18.35
N THR A 287 -4.46 -0.64 -18.77
CA THR A 287 -3.37 -1.41 -19.39
C THR A 287 -2.87 -2.49 -18.44
N ILE A 288 -2.63 -2.17 -17.16
CA ILE A 288 -2.21 -3.15 -16.15
C ILE A 288 -3.27 -4.25 -16.00
N GLN A 289 -4.54 -3.86 -15.85
CA GLN A 289 -5.64 -4.81 -15.65
C GLN A 289 -5.81 -5.79 -16.82
N TYR A 290 -5.61 -5.32 -18.06
CA TYR A 290 -5.87 -6.09 -19.27
C TYR A 290 -4.60 -6.57 -19.99
N SER A 291 -3.41 -6.33 -19.42
CA SER A 291 -2.11 -6.64 -20.04
C SER A 291 -1.86 -8.13 -20.25
N HIS A 292 -2.40 -9.01 -19.38
CA HIS A 292 -2.32 -10.46 -19.56
C HIS A 292 -3.28 -11.23 -18.62
N GLU A 293 -3.76 -12.39 -19.07
CA GLU A 293 -4.64 -13.31 -18.32
C GLU A 293 -4.03 -13.81 -16.98
N LYS A 294 -2.69 -13.83 -16.85
CA LYS A 294 -1.97 -14.31 -15.66
C LYS A 294 -1.75 -13.24 -14.58
N VAL A 295 -2.14 -11.99 -14.82
CA VAL A 295 -1.93 -10.87 -13.90
C VAL A 295 -3.25 -10.23 -13.45
N GLU A 296 -4.33 -11.03 -13.41
CA GLU A 296 -5.67 -10.60 -12.99
C GLU A 296 -5.67 -9.82 -11.65
N ASN A 297 -4.75 -10.19 -10.75
CA ASN A 297 -4.60 -9.61 -9.43
C ASN A 297 -3.70 -8.35 -9.38
N ALA A 298 -3.01 -7.96 -10.46
CA ALA A 298 -2.12 -6.79 -10.45
C ALA A 298 -2.82 -5.49 -10.06
N VAL A 299 -4.12 -5.39 -10.33
CA VAL A 299 -4.92 -4.22 -9.94
C VAL A 299 -4.94 -4.00 -8.43
N LEU A 300 -4.74 -5.04 -7.62
CA LEU A 300 -4.59 -4.92 -6.16
C LEU A 300 -3.39 -4.02 -5.81
N SER A 301 -2.30 -4.11 -6.56
CA SER A 301 -1.09 -3.30 -6.35
C SER A 301 -1.25 -1.83 -6.78
N CYS A 302 -2.27 -1.53 -7.58
CA CYS A 302 -2.65 -0.17 -7.98
C CYS A 302 -3.75 0.45 -7.12
N ARG A 303 -4.26 -0.26 -6.09
CA ARG A 303 -5.42 0.18 -5.30
C ARG A 303 -5.27 1.57 -4.68
N THR A 304 -4.07 1.94 -4.26
CA THR A 304 -3.78 3.25 -3.67
C THR A 304 -3.84 4.36 -4.73
N SER A 305 -3.31 4.10 -5.92
CA SER A 305 -3.33 5.04 -7.04
C SER A 305 -4.75 5.28 -7.56
N LEU A 306 -5.64 4.29 -7.49
CA LEU A 306 -7.05 4.46 -7.87
C LEU A 306 -7.75 5.56 -7.05
N GLY A 307 -7.39 5.70 -5.77
CA GLY A 307 -7.85 6.79 -4.92
C GLY A 307 -7.53 8.15 -5.52
N THR A 308 -6.25 8.40 -5.82
CA THR A 308 -5.79 9.64 -6.48
C THR A 308 -6.48 9.83 -7.83
N ILE A 309 -6.50 8.82 -8.70
CA ILE A 309 -7.15 8.90 -10.02
C ILE A 309 -8.59 9.36 -9.88
N SER A 310 -9.36 8.72 -8.99
CA SER A 310 -10.78 9.00 -8.82
C SER A 310 -11.10 10.41 -8.28
N LEU A 311 -10.16 11.01 -7.55
CA LEU A 311 -10.32 12.38 -7.04
C LEU A 311 -10.18 13.43 -8.13
N PHE A 312 -9.37 13.17 -9.16
CA PHE A 312 -8.99 14.16 -10.18
C PHE A 312 -9.54 13.87 -11.58
N LEU A 313 -10.16 12.72 -11.82
CA LEU A 313 -10.90 12.48 -13.04
C LEU A 313 -12.07 13.49 -13.19
N PRO A 314 -12.41 13.91 -14.42
CA PRO A 314 -13.57 14.76 -14.66
C PRO A 314 -14.85 14.16 -14.10
N ARG A 315 -15.75 15.00 -13.59
CA ARG A 315 -17.03 14.59 -12.97
C ARG A 315 -18.10 14.24 -13.99
N GLU A 316 -17.72 13.48 -15.02
CA GLU A 316 -18.64 12.96 -16.04
C GLU A 316 -19.03 11.53 -15.70
N GLU A 317 -20.27 11.14 -16.04
CA GLU A 317 -20.84 9.82 -15.74
C GLU A 317 -19.91 8.66 -16.17
N ARG A 318 -19.29 8.76 -17.35
CA ARG A 318 -18.36 7.74 -17.87
C ARG A 318 -17.15 7.50 -16.95
N TYR A 319 -16.61 8.55 -16.33
CA TYR A 319 -15.44 8.44 -15.44
C TYR A 319 -15.86 7.97 -14.05
N ASN A 320 -17.01 8.42 -13.56
CA ASN A 320 -17.59 7.93 -12.31
C ASN A 320 -17.88 6.42 -12.41
N LEU A 321 -18.52 5.99 -13.50
CA LEU A 321 -18.80 4.57 -13.75
C LEU A 321 -17.51 3.75 -13.93
N TRP A 322 -16.49 4.29 -14.60
CA TRP A 322 -15.18 3.65 -14.67
C TRP A 322 -14.59 3.45 -13.27
N CYS A 323 -14.57 4.48 -12.42
CA CYS A 323 -14.09 4.38 -11.04
C CYS A 323 -14.84 3.30 -10.26
N ARG A 324 -16.19 3.35 -10.29
CA ARG A 324 -17.07 2.38 -9.62
C ARG A 324 -16.76 0.95 -10.05
N ARG A 325 -16.55 0.70 -11.35
CA ARG A 325 -16.14 -0.61 -11.88
C ARG A 325 -14.77 -1.05 -11.36
N LYS A 326 -13.80 -0.14 -11.24
CA LYS A 326 -12.47 -0.48 -10.69
C LYS A 326 -12.51 -0.79 -9.21
N TYR A 327 -13.26 -0.02 -8.42
CA TYR A 327 -13.45 -0.30 -7.00
C TYR A 327 -14.19 -1.63 -6.78
N ALA A 328 -15.29 -1.86 -7.51
CA ALA A 328 -16.02 -3.14 -7.49
C ALA A 328 -15.08 -4.31 -7.78
N ARG A 329 -14.23 -4.15 -8.81
CA ARG A 329 -13.27 -5.20 -9.19
C ARG A 329 -12.25 -5.50 -8.09
N ILE A 330 -11.68 -4.48 -7.47
CA ILE A 330 -10.72 -4.67 -6.37
C ILE A 330 -11.38 -5.37 -5.17
N GLU A 331 -12.63 -5.01 -4.83
CA GLU A 331 -13.37 -5.68 -3.76
C GLU A 331 -13.76 -7.12 -4.12
N GLN A 332 -14.09 -7.39 -5.38
CA GLN A 332 -14.34 -8.75 -5.88
C GLN A 332 -13.10 -9.65 -5.75
N LEU A 333 -11.89 -9.07 -5.73
CA LEU A 333 -10.64 -9.76 -5.46
C LEU A 333 -10.33 -9.87 -3.95
N GLY A 334 -11.27 -9.46 -3.09
CA GLY A 334 -11.19 -9.59 -1.64
C GLY A 334 -10.58 -8.39 -0.92
N CYS A 335 -10.30 -7.27 -1.59
CA CYS A 335 -9.70 -6.11 -0.92
C CYS A 335 -10.76 -5.04 -0.67
N ILE A 336 -11.35 -5.04 0.53
CA ILE A 336 -12.54 -4.23 0.86
C ILE A 336 -12.16 -2.79 1.20
N TYR A 337 -12.89 -1.83 0.62
CA TYR A 337 -12.77 -0.44 1.03
C TYR A 337 -13.68 -0.14 2.23
N PRO A 338 -13.17 0.55 3.27
CA PRO A 338 -13.95 0.94 4.44
C PRO A 338 -15.18 1.78 4.08
N GLU A 339 -16.24 1.67 4.87
CA GLU A 339 -17.50 2.41 4.64
C GLU A 339 -17.29 3.93 4.53
N ILE A 340 -16.43 4.50 5.38
CA ILE A 340 -16.10 5.94 5.34
C ILE A 340 -15.51 6.38 4.00
N PHE A 341 -14.70 5.51 3.37
CA PHE A 341 -14.13 5.77 2.06
C PHE A 341 -15.21 5.73 0.98
N ARG A 342 -16.10 4.73 1.04
CA ARG A 342 -17.22 4.59 0.09
C ARG A 342 -18.17 5.78 0.14
N LYS A 343 -18.53 6.24 1.35
CA LYS A 343 -19.34 7.46 1.54
C LYS A 343 -18.70 8.67 0.90
N ARG A 344 -17.41 8.90 1.17
CA ARG A 344 -16.67 10.03 0.58
C ARG A 344 -16.66 9.98 -0.96
N MET A 345 -16.52 8.80 -1.54
CA MET A 345 -16.57 8.65 -3.00
C MET A 345 -17.98 8.83 -3.56
N GLY A 346 -19.00 8.32 -2.86
CA GLY A 346 -20.41 8.56 -3.19
C GLY A 346 -20.77 10.04 -3.22
N ASP A 347 -20.37 10.78 -2.18
CA ASP A 347 -20.56 12.24 -2.11
C ASP A 347 -19.87 12.94 -3.29
N ALA A 348 -18.63 12.54 -3.61
CA ALA A 348 -17.85 13.12 -4.71
C ALA A 348 -18.45 12.88 -6.11
N TRP A 349 -19.19 11.78 -6.28
CA TRP A 349 -19.86 11.44 -7.54
C TRP A 349 -21.34 11.76 -7.56
N SER A 350 -21.92 12.18 -6.42
CA SER A 350 -23.37 12.31 -6.21
C SER A 350 -24.12 11.01 -6.49
N GLU A 351 -23.57 9.89 -6.01
CA GLU A 351 -24.07 8.53 -6.22
C GLU A 351 -24.15 7.78 -4.88
N ASP A 352 -25.21 6.99 -4.66
CA ASP A 352 -25.26 6.10 -3.50
C ASP A 352 -24.49 4.81 -3.77
N VAL A 353 -23.30 4.71 -3.17
CA VAL A 353 -22.43 3.52 -3.18
C VAL A 353 -22.22 2.93 -1.78
N SER A 354 -23.08 3.31 -0.83
CA SER A 354 -22.99 2.89 0.58
C SER A 354 -23.14 1.38 0.74
N ARG A 355 -23.98 0.75 -0.09
CA ARG A 355 -24.18 -0.70 -0.13
C ARG A 355 -23.17 -1.39 -1.04
N TRP A 356 -23.12 -0.99 -2.30
CA TRP A 356 -22.25 -1.56 -3.32
C TRP A 356 -21.82 -0.52 -4.36
N TRP A 357 -20.72 -0.79 -5.06
CA TRP A 357 -20.15 0.13 -6.04
C TRP A 357 -20.97 0.25 -7.31
N LEU A 358 -21.57 -0.85 -7.79
CA LEU A 358 -22.30 -0.87 -9.06
C LEU A 358 -23.82 -0.78 -8.86
N PRO A 359 -24.57 -0.23 -9.84
CA PRO A 359 -26.02 -0.20 -9.80
C PRO A 359 -26.62 -1.60 -9.64
N ASN A 360 -27.79 -1.69 -9.00
CA ASN A 360 -28.55 -2.94 -8.81
C ASN A 360 -27.76 -4.08 -8.15
N ASP A 361 -26.75 -3.75 -7.33
CA ASP A 361 -25.86 -4.71 -6.68
C ASP A 361 -25.12 -5.64 -7.68
N GLU A 362 -24.90 -5.18 -8.93
CA GLU A 362 -24.27 -5.98 -9.98
C GLU A 362 -22.90 -6.52 -9.51
N GLY A 363 -22.76 -7.83 -9.49
CA GLY A 363 -21.52 -8.50 -9.09
C GLY A 363 -21.13 -8.30 -7.62
N TYR A 364 -22.07 -8.02 -6.72
CA TYR A 364 -21.82 -7.92 -5.28
C TYR A 364 -21.61 -9.31 -4.64
N PRO A 365 -20.38 -9.70 -4.24
CA PRO A 365 -20.12 -11.06 -3.80
C PRO A 365 -20.78 -11.37 -2.44
N ALA A 366 -21.23 -12.60 -2.25
CA ALA A 366 -21.74 -13.11 -0.96
C ALA A 366 -20.64 -13.06 0.11
N THR A 367 -19.41 -13.44 -0.24
CA THR A 367 -18.26 -13.38 0.69
C THR A 367 -18.01 -11.97 1.21
N ILE A 368 -18.06 -10.95 0.35
CA ILE A 368 -17.83 -9.55 0.76
C ILE A 368 -18.94 -9.06 1.69
N ARG A 369 -20.19 -9.50 1.49
CA ARG A 369 -21.29 -9.22 2.43
C ARG A 369 -21.01 -9.83 3.79
N ALA A 370 -20.69 -11.13 3.85
CA ALA A 370 -20.38 -11.83 5.09
C ALA A 370 -19.20 -11.21 5.84
N ILE A 371 -18.14 -10.81 5.13
CA ILE A 371 -16.98 -10.14 5.75
C ILE A 371 -17.37 -8.78 6.33
N ARG A 372 -18.16 -7.98 5.61
CA ARG A 372 -18.61 -6.67 6.12
C ARG A 372 -19.48 -6.81 7.36
N GLU A 373 -20.38 -7.78 7.38
CA GLU A 373 -21.20 -8.12 8.55
C GLU A 373 -20.32 -8.55 9.73
N PHE A 374 -19.31 -9.39 9.49
CA PHE A 374 -18.34 -9.79 10.50
C PHE A 374 -17.56 -8.59 11.07
N VAL A 375 -17.05 -7.69 10.22
CA VAL A 375 -16.30 -6.50 10.68
C VAL A 375 -17.20 -5.57 11.46
N GLN A 376 -18.45 -5.36 11.02
CA GLN A 376 -19.44 -4.59 11.76
C GLN A 376 -19.73 -5.21 13.13
N TYR A 377 -19.98 -6.52 13.19
CA TYR A 377 -20.18 -7.26 14.43
C TYR A 377 -18.96 -7.12 15.37
N ARG A 378 -17.75 -7.32 14.84
CA ARG A 378 -16.49 -7.17 15.59
C ARG A 378 -16.34 -5.76 16.17
N ALA A 379 -16.71 -4.73 15.41
CA ALA A 379 -16.68 -3.34 15.88
C ALA A 379 -17.67 -3.10 17.04
N THR A 380 -18.83 -3.76 17.07
CA THR A 380 -19.76 -3.65 18.23
C THR A 380 -19.21 -4.28 19.51
N LEU A 381 -18.30 -5.25 19.40
CA LEU A 381 -17.65 -5.90 20.55
C LEU A 381 -16.50 -5.06 21.13
N GLN A 382 -15.97 -4.12 20.36
CA GLN A 382 -14.95 -3.16 20.79
C GLN A 382 -15.60 -2.05 21.64
N ILE A 383 -15.96 -2.39 22.88
CA ILE A 383 -16.36 -1.44 23.92
C ILE A 383 -15.14 -0.53 24.23
N PRO A 384 -15.31 0.79 24.42
CA PRO A 384 -14.22 1.66 24.84
C PRO A 384 -13.57 1.10 26.12
N GLY A 385 -12.31 0.68 26.04
CA GLY A 385 -11.55 0.12 27.16
C GLY A 385 -11.19 -1.37 27.10
N ARG A 386 -11.49 -2.09 26.00
CA ARG A 386 -10.99 -3.47 25.81
C ARG A 386 -9.68 -3.49 25.00
N HIS A 387 -8.61 -3.90 25.66
CA HIS A 387 -7.22 -3.89 25.18
C HIS A 387 -6.99 -4.80 23.96
N ASN A 388 -6.72 -4.22 22.78
CA ASN A 388 -6.24 -4.90 21.57
C ASN A 388 -4.77 -4.56 21.35
N VAL A 389 -3.84 -5.50 21.56
CA VAL A 389 -2.38 -5.51 21.18
C VAL A 389 -1.56 -4.22 21.47
N SER A 390 -2.18 -3.18 22.01
CA SER A 390 -1.66 -1.82 22.22
C SER A 390 -0.97 -1.66 23.56
N ASN A 391 -1.00 -2.69 24.42
CA ASN A 391 -0.27 -2.72 25.70
C ASN A 391 1.19 -3.18 25.57
N VAL A 392 1.88 -2.86 24.46
CA VAL A 392 3.34 -2.97 24.41
C VAL A 392 4.01 -1.70 24.97
N SER A 393 3.26 -0.61 25.18
CA SER A 393 3.78 0.63 25.79
C SER A 393 3.72 0.64 27.34
N GLY A 394 3.62 -0.52 27.99
CA GLY A 394 3.52 -0.64 29.46
C GLY A 394 4.74 -1.26 30.16
N ILE A 395 5.86 -1.51 29.46
CA ILE A 395 7.04 -2.22 30.02
C ILE A 395 8.27 -1.29 30.10
N SER A 396 8.07 0.01 30.27
CA SER A 396 9.21 0.94 30.47
C SER A 396 8.98 2.00 31.54
N GLU A 397 8.18 1.69 32.58
CA GLU A 397 8.20 2.44 33.85
C GLU A 397 8.02 1.46 35.02
N GLN A 398 9.15 0.85 35.42
CA GLN A 398 9.49 0.66 36.84
C GLN A 398 10.85 1.29 37.08
#